data_AF-A0A1T0ATC7-F1
#
_entry.id   AF-A0A1T0ATC7-F1
#
_cell.length_a   1.000
_cell.length_b   1.000
_cell.length_c   1.000
_cell.angle_alpha   90.00
_cell.angle_beta   90.00
_cell.angle_gamma   90.00
#
_symmetry.space_group_name_H-M   'P 1'
#
loop_
_entity.id
_entity.type
_entity.pdbx_description
1 polymer ?
#
loop_
_entity_poly.entity_id
_entity_poly.type
_entity_poly.pdbx_seq_one_letter_code
_entity_poly.pdbx_strand_id
1 'polypeptide(L)'
;MSEQQIEVQNNKTAPSPKEVIAYLVEKFPACFFDGTNGEVKPLKKGIFQDLATALEGDEKVSKTTLRHTLRVYTRSWRYLTACQENAERVGLNGEACEVITAEEAAHAAEALAESKAIYQAKMAEKRKEERKEQRKAYFKQKAKEERANKRSDKPKKAPAAAATAESLAALADKFGKK
;
A
#
# COMPACT_ATOMS: atom_id res chain seq x y z
N MET A 1 -0.93 30.77 3.21
CA MET A 1 -1.48 29.40 3.32
C MET A 1 -0.50 28.50 2.63
N SER A 2 0.38 27.92 3.43
CA SER A 2 1.71 27.43 3.05
C SER A 2 1.61 26.11 2.28
N GLU A 3 2.20 26.09 1.09
CA GLU A 3 2.47 24.88 0.32
C GLU A 3 3.41 23.99 1.15
N GLN A 4 2.88 22.88 1.65
CA GLN A 4 3.69 21.86 2.30
C GLN A 4 4.43 21.07 1.22
N GLN A 5 5.72 21.37 1.08
CA GLN A 5 6.70 20.53 0.41
C GLN A 5 6.70 19.14 1.05
N ILE A 6 6.49 18.11 0.23
CA ILE A 6 6.69 16.72 0.62
C ILE A 6 8.20 16.44 0.49
N GLU A 7 8.95 16.67 1.56
CA GLU A 7 10.30 16.15 1.70
C GLU A 7 10.22 14.64 1.94
N VAL A 8 10.49 13.85 0.90
CA VAL A 8 10.65 12.40 1.02
C VAL A 8 12.00 12.13 1.68
N GLN A 9 11.95 11.88 2.99
CA GLN A 9 13.09 11.55 3.82
C GLN A 9 13.80 10.29 3.30
N ASN A 10 15.06 10.46 2.92
CA ASN A 10 15.95 9.40 2.44
C ASN A 10 16.42 8.56 3.65
N ASN A 11 15.65 7.53 3.99
CA ASN A 11 16.01 6.61 5.05
C ASN A 11 17.08 5.63 4.53
N LYS A 12 18.05 5.24 5.37
CA LYS A 12 19.15 4.27 5.07
C LYS A 12 18.66 2.83 4.86
N THR A 13 17.63 2.65 4.07
CA THR A 13 17.07 1.39 3.62
C THR A 13 17.42 1.28 2.14
N ALA A 14 17.80 0.10 1.67
CA ALA A 14 18.13 -0.11 0.25
C ALA A 14 17.05 0.54 -0.64
N PRO A 15 17.44 1.23 -1.74
CA PRO A 15 16.52 2.03 -2.52
C PRO A 15 15.35 1.18 -2.99
N SER A 16 14.15 1.75 -2.92
CA SER A 16 12.96 1.01 -3.29
C SER A 16 13.01 0.65 -4.78
N PRO A 17 12.41 -0.47 -5.23
CA PRO A 17 12.42 -0.83 -6.65
C PRO A 17 11.91 0.28 -7.57
N LYS A 18 11.00 1.12 -7.06
CA LYS A 18 10.47 2.27 -7.80
C LYS A 18 11.51 3.39 -7.96
N GLU A 19 12.27 3.70 -6.92
CA GLU A 19 13.38 4.67 -6.99
C GLU A 19 14.47 4.18 -7.94
N VAL A 20 14.80 2.89 -7.90
CA VAL A 20 15.79 2.31 -8.81
C VAL A 20 15.27 2.37 -10.26
N ILE A 21 13.99 2.12 -10.51
CA ILE A 21 13.41 2.31 -11.86
C ILE A 21 13.51 3.77 -12.29
N ALA A 22 13.14 4.72 -11.43
CA ALA A 22 13.23 6.15 -11.76
C ALA A 22 14.68 6.53 -12.13
N TYR A 23 15.66 6.06 -11.37
CA TYR A 23 17.07 6.26 -11.68
C TYR A 23 17.49 5.63 -13.02
N LEU A 24 17.00 4.42 -13.31
CA LEU A 24 17.28 3.75 -14.58
C LEU A 24 16.63 4.47 -15.77
N VAL A 25 15.46 5.10 -15.60
CA VAL A 25 14.83 5.94 -16.64
C VAL A 25 15.65 7.18 -16.92
N GLU A 26 16.17 7.85 -15.87
CA GLU A 26 17.04 9.02 -16.03
C GLU A 26 18.35 8.70 -16.75
N LYS A 27 18.93 7.53 -16.47
CA LYS A 27 20.20 7.09 -17.06
C LYS A 27 20.04 6.46 -18.44
N PHE A 28 18.98 5.69 -18.64
CA PHE A 28 18.73 4.89 -19.84
C PHE A 28 17.29 5.12 -20.34
N PRO A 29 16.97 6.33 -20.84
CA PRO A 29 15.63 6.71 -21.28
C PRO A 29 15.15 5.92 -22.51
N ALA A 30 16.08 5.32 -23.26
CA ALA A 30 15.74 4.51 -24.43
C ALA A 30 15.15 3.14 -24.07
N CYS A 31 15.45 2.61 -22.87
CA CYS A 31 15.06 1.25 -22.48
C CYS A 31 14.02 1.24 -21.38
N PHE A 32 14.19 2.15 -20.42
CA PHE A 32 13.33 2.27 -19.27
C PHE A 32 12.42 3.47 -19.50
N PHE A 33 11.13 3.24 -19.30
CA PHE A 33 10.12 4.27 -19.43
C PHE A 33 9.51 4.55 -18.07
N ASP A 34 9.27 5.83 -17.79
CA ASP A 34 8.44 6.20 -16.67
C ASP A 34 6.99 5.75 -16.95
N GLY A 35 6.30 5.26 -15.93
CA GLY A 35 4.93 4.77 -16.06
C GLY A 35 3.90 5.88 -16.31
N THR A 36 4.31 7.10 -16.60
CA THR A 36 3.44 8.27 -16.70
C THR A 36 3.29 8.73 -18.15
N ASN A 37 4.36 8.72 -18.96
CA ASN A 37 4.34 9.33 -20.30
C ASN A 37 4.82 8.44 -21.46
N GLY A 38 5.07 7.14 -21.25
CA GLY A 38 5.59 6.25 -22.30
C GLY A 38 4.90 4.89 -22.43
N GLU A 39 4.83 4.41 -23.67
CA GLU A 39 4.63 2.98 -23.96
C GLU A 39 5.88 2.22 -23.52
N VAL A 40 5.70 1.29 -22.58
CA VAL A 40 6.79 0.43 -22.13
C VAL A 40 7.16 -0.47 -23.30
N LYS A 41 8.44 -0.56 -23.64
CA LYS A 41 8.91 -1.53 -24.64
C LYS A 41 9.49 -2.78 -23.95
N PRO A 42 9.39 -3.96 -24.58
CA PRO A 42 10.02 -5.17 -24.06
C PRO A 42 11.53 -5.03 -23.98
N LEU A 43 12.12 -5.56 -22.90
CA LEU A 43 13.57 -5.48 -22.69
C LEU A 43 14.30 -6.62 -23.42
N LYS A 44 15.54 -6.35 -23.82
CA LYS A 44 16.51 -7.37 -24.30
C LYS A 44 16.70 -8.46 -23.25
N LYS A 45 16.79 -9.73 -23.70
CA LYS A 45 17.17 -10.84 -22.83
C LYS A 45 18.58 -10.61 -22.29
N GLY A 46 18.78 -10.78 -20.99
CA GLY A 46 20.08 -10.57 -20.37
C GLY A 46 20.49 -9.11 -20.14
N ILE A 47 19.57 -8.13 -20.29
CA ILE A 47 19.82 -6.69 -20.01
C ILE A 47 20.49 -6.43 -18.65
N PHE A 48 20.31 -7.34 -17.68
CA PHE A 48 20.98 -7.27 -16.38
C PHE A 48 22.51 -7.23 -16.48
N GLN A 49 23.12 -7.99 -17.40
CA GLN A 49 24.58 -8.01 -17.53
C GLN A 49 25.07 -6.68 -18.11
N ASP A 50 24.42 -6.21 -19.18
CA ASP A 50 24.70 -4.92 -19.81
C ASP A 50 24.59 -3.77 -18.76
N LEU A 51 23.54 -3.81 -17.93
CA LEU A 51 23.35 -2.85 -16.83
C LEU A 51 24.39 -2.99 -15.71
N ALA A 52 24.77 -4.21 -15.35
CA ALA A 52 25.75 -4.45 -14.31
C ALA A 52 27.12 -3.88 -14.72
N THR A 53 27.52 -4.04 -15.97
CA THR A 53 28.75 -3.45 -16.51
C THR A 53 28.67 -1.92 -16.61
N ALA A 54 27.52 -1.37 -17.04
CA ALA A 54 27.36 0.08 -17.14
C ALA A 54 27.30 0.79 -15.77
N LEU A 55 26.83 0.09 -14.73
CA LEU A 55 26.63 0.63 -13.37
C LEU A 55 27.67 0.13 -12.36
N GLU A 56 28.76 -0.48 -12.81
CA GLU A 56 29.75 -1.13 -11.94
C GLU A 56 30.43 -0.19 -10.95
N GLY A 57 30.41 1.13 -11.20
CA GLY A 57 30.95 2.17 -10.32
C GLY A 57 29.90 2.96 -9.54
N ASP A 58 28.61 2.61 -9.62
CA ASP A 58 27.52 3.43 -9.08
C ASP A 58 27.01 2.88 -7.73
N GLU A 59 27.36 3.56 -6.62
CA GLU A 59 27.01 3.12 -5.26
C GLU A 59 25.49 3.15 -5.00
N LYS A 60 24.73 3.86 -5.83
CA LYS A 60 23.27 3.99 -5.71
C LYS A 60 22.53 2.69 -6.00
N VAL A 61 23.09 1.75 -6.76
CA VAL A 61 22.37 0.54 -7.17
C VAL A 61 23.23 -0.70 -6.99
N SER A 62 22.87 -1.54 -6.01
CA SER A 62 23.52 -2.84 -5.83
C SER A 62 23.02 -3.86 -6.88
N LYS A 63 23.88 -4.83 -7.26
CA LYS A 63 23.51 -5.93 -8.18
C LYS A 63 22.28 -6.72 -7.72
N THR A 64 22.14 -6.90 -6.40
CA THR A 64 20.98 -7.58 -5.80
C THR A 64 19.70 -6.76 -5.96
N THR A 65 19.78 -5.46 -5.66
CA THR A 65 18.65 -4.54 -5.82
C THR A 65 18.26 -4.41 -7.30
N LEU A 66 19.24 -4.36 -8.21
CA LEU A 66 19.01 -4.31 -9.65
C LEU A 66 18.23 -5.55 -10.13
N ARG A 67 18.66 -6.76 -9.73
CA ARG A 67 17.96 -8.00 -10.08
C ARG A 67 16.53 -8.03 -9.54
N HIS A 68 16.35 -7.64 -8.28
CA HIS A 68 15.03 -7.56 -7.66
C HIS A 68 14.13 -6.56 -8.41
N THR A 69 14.67 -5.39 -8.74
CA THR A 69 13.98 -4.33 -9.47
C THR A 69 13.54 -4.79 -10.86
N LEU A 70 14.43 -5.43 -11.63
CA LEU A 70 14.07 -5.98 -12.95
C LEU A 70 12.96 -7.03 -12.86
N ARG A 71 12.97 -7.88 -11.84
CA ARG A 71 11.89 -8.85 -11.61
C ARG A 71 10.55 -8.18 -11.31
N VAL A 72 10.56 -7.09 -10.54
CA VAL A 72 9.34 -6.32 -10.25
C VAL A 72 8.86 -5.59 -11.52
N TYR A 73 9.77 -4.99 -12.27
CA TYR A 73 9.47 -4.26 -13.50
C TYR A 73 8.81 -5.16 -14.56
N THR A 74 9.42 -6.33 -14.83
CA THR A 74 8.94 -7.28 -15.85
C THR A 74 7.62 -7.98 -15.48
N ARG A 75 7.22 -7.95 -14.20
CA ARG A 75 5.93 -8.50 -13.73
C ARG A 75 4.84 -7.44 -13.56
N SER A 76 5.16 -6.18 -13.88
CA SER A 76 4.18 -5.09 -13.91
C SER A 76 3.16 -5.32 -15.03
N TRP A 77 1.90 -5.00 -14.78
CA TRP A 77 0.86 -5.09 -15.82
C TRP A 77 1.22 -4.31 -17.07
N ARG A 78 1.87 -3.14 -16.92
CA ARG A 78 2.30 -2.31 -18.05
C ARG A 78 3.33 -3.01 -18.93
N TYR A 79 4.22 -3.79 -18.32
CA TYR A 79 5.23 -4.55 -19.06
C TYR A 79 4.58 -5.73 -19.77
N LEU A 80 3.72 -6.47 -19.08
CA LEU A 80 3.00 -7.61 -19.67
C LEU A 80 2.10 -7.20 -20.84
N THR A 81 1.48 -6.02 -20.81
CA THR A 81 0.70 -5.50 -21.94
C THR A 81 1.54 -5.14 -23.15
N ALA A 82 2.79 -4.73 -22.93
CA ALA A 82 3.73 -4.36 -23.99
C ALA A 82 4.36 -5.57 -24.68
N CYS A 83 4.38 -6.72 -24.02
CA CYS A 83 4.87 -7.97 -24.59
C CYS A 83 3.85 -8.57 -25.57
N GLN A 84 3.72 -7.93 -26.73
CA GLN A 84 2.90 -8.40 -27.84
C GLN A 84 3.75 -9.17 -28.86
N GLU A 85 3.08 -9.99 -29.66
CA GLU A 85 3.71 -10.68 -30.78
C GLU A 85 4.32 -9.66 -31.76
N ASN A 86 5.51 -9.97 -32.29
CA ASN A 86 6.25 -9.12 -33.22
C ASN A 86 6.78 -7.79 -32.64
N ALA A 87 6.68 -7.58 -31.32
CA ALA A 87 7.32 -6.42 -30.69
C ALA A 87 8.84 -6.62 -30.60
N GLU A 88 9.59 -5.58 -31.00
CA GLU A 88 11.04 -5.55 -30.93
C GLU A 88 11.52 -5.29 -29.49
N ARG A 89 12.43 -6.12 -29.01
CA ARG A 89 13.09 -5.91 -27.72
C ARG A 89 14.14 -4.82 -27.85
N VAL A 90 14.16 -3.93 -26.85
CA VAL A 90 15.08 -2.79 -26.82
C VAL A 90 16.28 -3.09 -25.93
N GLY A 91 17.48 -2.88 -26.48
CA GLY A 91 18.76 -2.95 -25.76
C GLY A 91 19.11 -1.63 -25.07
N LEU A 92 20.21 -1.61 -24.30
CA LEU A 92 20.61 -0.50 -23.40
C LEU A 92 20.73 0.88 -24.09
N ASN A 93 21.05 0.88 -25.38
CA ASN A 93 21.25 2.09 -26.18
C ASN A 93 20.06 2.42 -27.08
N GLY A 94 18.94 1.69 -26.97
CA GLY A 94 17.79 1.84 -27.87
C GLY A 94 17.84 0.97 -29.13
N GLU A 95 18.81 0.05 -29.23
CA GLU A 95 18.95 -0.86 -30.36
C GLU A 95 17.83 -1.90 -30.37
N ALA A 96 17.21 -2.10 -31.55
CA ALA A 96 16.28 -3.20 -31.80
C ALA A 96 17.07 -4.51 -31.80
N CYS A 97 16.72 -5.42 -30.89
CA CYS A 97 17.40 -6.68 -30.71
C CYS A 97 16.54 -7.82 -31.26
N GLU A 98 15.97 -8.63 -30.38
CA GLU A 98 15.18 -9.81 -30.71
C GLU A 98 13.70 -9.46 -30.76
N VAL A 99 12.97 -10.09 -31.68
CA VAL A 99 11.52 -10.01 -31.76
C VAL A 99 10.90 -10.99 -30.76
N ILE A 100 9.81 -10.59 -30.10
CA ILE A 100 9.03 -11.49 -29.24
C ILE A 100 8.34 -12.56 -30.09
N THR A 101 8.54 -13.83 -29.70
CA THR A 101 7.85 -14.97 -30.31
C THR A 101 6.40 -15.05 -29.85
N ALA A 102 5.54 -15.68 -30.66
CA ALA A 102 4.13 -15.88 -30.31
C ALA A 102 3.96 -16.62 -28.96
N GLU A 103 4.84 -17.57 -28.64
CA GLU A 103 4.83 -18.29 -27.36
C GLU A 103 5.09 -17.37 -26.16
N GLU A 104 6.07 -16.47 -26.28
CA GLU A 104 6.40 -15.52 -25.22
C GLU A 104 5.27 -14.49 -25.00
N ALA A 105 4.62 -14.05 -26.08
CA ALA A 105 3.45 -13.17 -26.02
C ALA A 105 2.25 -13.87 -25.36
N ALA A 106 1.99 -15.14 -25.70
CA ALA A 106 0.93 -15.93 -25.08
C ALA A 106 1.14 -16.08 -23.57
N HIS A 107 2.35 -16.44 -23.15
CA HIS A 107 2.70 -16.55 -21.73
C HIS A 107 2.57 -15.20 -21.00
N ALA A 108 2.92 -14.07 -21.64
CA ALA A 108 2.72 -12.75 -21.06
C ALA A 108 1.23 -12.40 -20.86
N ALA A 109 0.39 -12.76 -21.82
CA ALA A 109 -1.06 -12.58 -21.74
C ALA A 109 -1.69 -13.43 -20.61
N GLU A 110 -1.26 -14.68 -20.46
CA GLU A 110 -1.67 -15.56 -19.35
C GLU A 110 -1.25 -14.97 -18.00
N ALA A 111 0.01 -14.57 -17.85
CA ALA A 111 0.53 -13.96 -16.62
C ALA A 111 -0.23 -12.67 -16.25
N LEU A 112 -0.68 -11.90 -17.24
CA LEU A 112 -1.51 -10.72 -17.05
C LEU A 112 -2.89 -11.10 -16.51
N ALA A 113 -3.53 -12.12 -17.09
CA ALA A 113 -4.83 -12.62 -16.64
C ALA A 113 -4.76 -13.14 -15.20
N GLU A 114 -3.75 -13.96 -14.88
CA GLU A 114 -3.51 -14.47 -13.52
C GLU A 114 -3.27 -13.33 -12.52
N SER A 115 -2.42 -12.36 -12.88
CA SER A 115 -2.09 -11.25 -11.99
C SER A 115 -3.31 -10.37 -11.71
N LYS A 116 -4.16 -10.14 -12.73
CA LYS A 116 -5.46 -9.46 -12.55
C LYS A 116 -6.39 -10.27 -11.65
N ALA A 117 -6.51 -11.59 -11.84
CA ALA A 117 -7.36 -12.44 -11.01
C ALA A 117 -6.91 -12.43 -9.53
N ILE A 118 -5.61 -12.57 -9.28
CA ILE A 118 -5.04 -12.51 -7.92
C ILE A 118 -5.30 -11.15 -7.28
N TYR A 119 -5.13 -10.05 -8.02
CA TYR A 119 -5.40 -8.71 -7.52
C TYR A 119 -6.88 -8.53 -7.17
N GLN A 120 -7.80 -8.95 -8.05
CA GLN A 120 -9.24 -8.85 -7.80
C GLN A 120 -9.67 -9.69 -6.59
N ALA A 121 -9.14 -10.90 -6.43
CA ALA A 121 -9.40 -11.73 -5.26
C ALA A 121 -8.92 -11.06 -3.96
N LYS A 122 -7.71 -10.49 -3.97
CA LYS A 122 -7.17 -9.74 -2.81
C LYS A 122 -8.00 -8.51 -2.47
N MET A 123 -8.46 -7.77 -3.48
CA MET A 123 -9.32 -6.59 -3.27
C MET A 123 -10.71 -6.97 -2.77
N ALA A 124 -11.27 -8.07 -3.26
CA ALA A 124 -12.54 -8.60 -2.77
C ALA A 124 -12.46 -9.01 -1.29
N GLU A 125 -11.39 -9.68 -0.87
CA GLU A 125 -11.17 -10.03 0.54
C GLU A 125 -11.00 -8.78 1.42
N LYS A 126 -10.15 -7.82 1.02
CA LYS A 126 -10.01 -6.55 1.73
C LYS A 126 -11.34 -5.81 1.89
N ARG A 127 -12.13 -5.72 0.82
CA ARG A 127 -13.45 -5.07 0.84
C ARG A 127 -14.43 -5.78 1.78
N LYS A 128 -14.35 -7.12 1.90
CA LYS A 128 -15.15 -7.89 2.87
C LYS A 128 -14.72 -7.58 4.30
N GLU A 129 -13.41 -7.50 4.57
CA GLU A 129 -12.87 -7.15 5.87
C GLU A 129 -13.27 -5.73 6.28
N GLU A 130 -13.05 -4.75 5.41
CA GLU A 130 -13.46 -3.35 5.62
C GLU A 130 -14.97 -3.24 5.87
N ARG A 131 -15.80 -3.97 5.13
CA ARG A 131 -17.26 -3.98 5.35
C ARG A 131 -17.63 -4.58 6.70
N LYS A 132 -16.94 -5.63 7.16
CA LYS A 132 -17.15 -6.21 8.50
C LYS A 132 -16.75 -5.22 9.60
N GLU A 133 -15.63 -4.52 9.43
CA GLU A 133 -15.15 -3.50 10.38
C GLU A 133 -16.09 -2.29 10.44
N GLN A 134 -16.50 -1.76 9.28
CA GLN A 134 -17.48 -0.69 9.19
C GLN A 134 -18.82 -1.08 9.84
N ARG A 135 -19.30 -2.31 9.61
CA ARG A 135 -20.52 -2.81 10.24
C ARG A 135 -20.38 -2.90 11.76
N LYS A 136 -19.25 -3.41 12.27
CA LYS A 136 -18.95 -3.43 13.72
C LYS A 136 -18.91 -2.02 14.32
N ALA A 137 -18.26 -1.08 13.64
CA ALA A 137 -18.16 0.32 14.06
C ALA A 137 -19.56 0.99 14.10
N TYR A 138 -20.38 0.77 13.07
CA TYR A 138 -21.75 1.26 13.01
C TYR A 138 -22.60 0.75 14.16
N PHE A 139 -22.62 -0.56 14.43
CA PHE A 139 -23.39 -1.10 15.56
C PHE A 139 -22.88 -0.62 16.92
N LYS A 140 -21.56 -0.43 17.08
CA LYS A 140 -20.98 0.12 18.31
C LYS A 140 -21.40 1.57 18.53
N GLN A 141 -21.42 2.41 17.49
CA GLN A 141 -21.93 3.78 17.58
C GLN A 141 -23.42 3.79 17.92
N LYS A 142 -24.24 3.03 17.19
CA LYS A 142 -25.68 2.96 17.44
C LYS A 142 -26.00 2.54 18.88
N ALA A 143 -25.29 1.53 19.41
CA ALA A 143 -25.45 1.10 20.80
C ALA A 143 -25.01 2.18 21.82
N LYS A 144 -24.01 3.01 21.49
CA LYS A 144 -23.58 4.14 22.32
C LYS A 144 -24.63 5.26 22.32
N GLU A 145 -25.18 5.58 21.15
CA GLU A 145 -26.25 6.57 20.99
C GLU A 145 -27.53 6.15 21.72
N GLU A 146 -27.95 4.89 21.59
CA GLU A 146 -29.11 4.37 22.30
C GLU A 146 -28.92 4.41 23.83
N ARG A 147 -27.72 4.06 24.32
CA ARG A 147 -27.37 4.20 25.75
C ARG A 147 -27.34 5.65 26.21
N ALA A 148 -26.91 6.58 25.36
CA ALA A 148 -26.91 8.01 25.68
C ALA A 148 -28.35 8.54 25.75
N ASN A 149 -29.20 8.19 24.78
CA ASN A 149 -30.59 8.62 24.74
C ASN A 149 -31.39 8.06 25.92
N LYS A 150 -31.17 6.79 26.30
CA LYS A 150 -31.80 6.19 27.49
C LYS A 150 -31.35 6.82 28.82
N ARG A 151 -30.17 7.46 28.85
CA ARG A 151 -29.69 8.22 30.02
C ARG A 151 -30.30 9.62 30.09
N SER A 152 -30.60 10.25 28.95
CA SER A 152 -31.27 11.55 28.91
C SER A 152 -32.78 11.47 29.16
N ASP A 153 -33.42 10.35 28.78
CA ASP A 153 -34.87 10.15 28.93
C ASP A 153 -35.28 9.60 30.33
N LYS A 154 -34.30 9.30 31.20
CA LYS A 154 -34.60 8.94 32.59
C LYS A 154 -34.91 10.23 33.36
N PRO A 155 -36.13 10.43 33.88
CA PRO A 155 -36.44 11.63 34.65
C PRO A 155 -35.46 11.73 35.81
N LYS A 156 -34.87 12.92 36.01
CA LYS A 156 -34.12 13.25 37.23
C LYS A 156 -35.04 12.94 38.40
N LYS A 157 -34.88 11.77 39.01
CA LYS A 157 -35.41 11.53 40.35
C LYS A 157 -34.73 12.60 41.19
N ALA A 158 -35.53 13.52 41.74
CA ALA A 158 -35.06 14.59 42.60
C ALA A 158 -34.04 14.00 43.59
N PRO A 159 -32.92 14.70 43.87
CA PRO A 159 -31.92 14.17 44.79
C PRO A 159 -32.66 13.81 46.08
N ALA A 160 -32.57 12.55 46.48
CA ALA A 160 -33.01 12.16 47.82
C ALA A 160 -32.31 13.13 48.77
N ALA A 161 -33.12 13.86 49.55
CA ALA A 161 -32.68 14.88 50.47
C ALA A 161 -31.41 14.42 51.18
N ALA A 162 -30.42 15.32 51.20
CA ALA A 162 -29.16 15.13 51.89
C ALA A 162 -29.39 14.41 53.22
N ALA A 163 -28.65 13.33 53.47
CA ALA A 163 -28.45 12.84 54.82
C ALA A 163 -27.87 14.02 55.62
N THR A 164 -28.72 14.69 56.39
CA THR A 164 -28.31 15.76 57.29
C THR A 164 -27.45 15.15 58.39
N ALA A 165 -26.48 15.91 58.90
CA ALA A 165 -25.53 15.46 59.91
C ALA A 165 -26.21 14.86 61.17
N GLU A 166 -27.48 15.17 61.42
CA GLU A 166 -28.30 14.57 62.48
C GLU A 166 -28.53 13.07 62.31
N SER A 167 -28.67 12.54 61.09
CA SER A 167 -28.89 11.09 60.91
C SER A 167 -27.62 10.26 61.11
N LEU A 168 -26.44 10.88 60.95
CA LEU A 168 -25.15 10.25 61.26
C LEU A 168 -24.83 10.34 62.76
N ALA A 169 -25.19 11.45 63.42
CA ALA A 169 -25.04 11.59 64.87
C ALA A 169 -25.97 10.61 65.65
N ALA A 170 -27.20 10.42 65.20
CA ALA A 170 -28.16 9.50 65.82
C ALA A 170 -27.75 8.01 65.76
N LEU A 171 -26.83 7.65 64.85
CA LEU A 171 -26.28 6.29 64.76
C LEU A 171 -25.10 6.08 65.72
N ALA A 172 -24.35 7.13 66.04
CA ALA A 172 -23.19 7.08 66.95
C ALA A 172 -23.61 6.89 68.42
N ASP A 173 -24.68 7.55 68.86
CA ASP A 173 -25.18 7.41 70.25
C ASP A 173 -25.80 6.03 70.54
N LYS A 174 -26.23 5.28 69.50
CA LYS A 174 -26.81 3.94 69.67
C LYS A 174 -25.78 2.83 69.89
N PHE A 175 -24.51 3.08 69.63
CA PHE A 175 -23.43 2.08 69.79
C PHE A 175 -22.39 2.45 70.87
N GLY A 176 -22.59 3.57 71.59
CA GLY A 176 -21.58 4.17 72.47
C GLY A 176 -21.82 4.07 73.97
N LYS A 177 -22.66 3.15 74.48
CA LYS A 177 -22.81 2.96 75.93
C LYS A 177 -22.54 1.51 76.34
N LYS A 178 -21.28 1.24 76.68
CA LYS A 178 -20.85 0.21 77.63
C LYS A 178 -20.05 0.89 78.73
#